data_AF-A0A6F8YHR9-F1
#
_entry.id   AF-A0A6F8YHR9-F1
#
_cell.length_a   1.000
_cell.length_b   1.000
_cell.length_c   1.000
_cell.angle_alpha   90.00
_cell.angle_beta   90.00
_cell.angle_gamma   90.00
#
_symmetry.space_group_name_H-M   'P 1'
#
loop_
_entity.id
_entity.type
_entity.pdbx_description
1 polymer ?
#
loop_
_entity_poly.entity_id
_entity_poly.type
_entity_poly.pdbx_seq_one_letter_code
_entity_poly.pdbx_strand_id
1 'polypeptide(L)'
;MIRIGNASGFYGDRAAAWREMLEGGPLDVLTGDYLAELTMVILGRDRLKDPSSGYARTFLRQMEQCLGLAADRRVRIVTNAGGLNPAGLAAALRSLAARLGLPTTIGYVEGDALDHPGALAANAYLGAFGIASCLTAGADVVVTGRVTDASLVVGPAIAHFGWTRDDLDALAGATVAGHVLECGTQATGGNFSFFTELPDGGRRPGFPIAEVHADGSSLITKHPAPAARSPWRR
;
A
#
# COMPACT_ATOMS: atom_id res chain seq x y z
N MET A 1 -0.93 19.10 -3.67
CA MET A 1 -0.03 17.99 -4.01
C MET A 1 -0.06 17.05 -2.82
N ILE A 2 -0.10 15.75 -3.08
CA ILE A 2 -0.07 14.68 -2.08
C ILE A 2 1.14 13.78 -2.31
N ARG A 3 1.81 13.36 -1.23
CA ARG A 3 2.93 12.42 -1.23
C ARG A 3 2.47 11.04 -0.85
N ILE A 4 2.52 10.13 -1.81
CA ILE A 4 2.12 8.74 -1.63
C ILE A 4 3.36 7.86 -1.82
N GLY A 5 3.75 7.11 -0.80
CA GLY A 5 4.84 6.13 -0.88
C GLY A 5 4.30 4.71 -0.95
N ASN A 6 5.13 3.76 -1.40
CA ASN A 6 4.86 2.32 -1.26
C ASN A 6 5.85 1.65 -0.28
N ALA A 7 5.44 0.57 0.38
CA ALA A 7 6.26 -0.21 1.32
C ALA A 7 6.22 -1.73 1.06
N SER A 8 5.57 -2.18 -0.01
CA SER A 8 5.52 -3.61 -0.37
C SER A 8 5.17 -3.80 -1.85
N GLY A 9 5.74 -4.82 -2.49
CA GLY A 9 5.31 -5.30 -3.81
C GLY A 9 4.73 -6.71 -3.83
N PHE A 10 4.80 -7.46 -2.72
CA PHE A 10 4.27 -8.82 -2.63
C PHE A 10 4.16 -9.31 -1.17
N TYR A 11 3.41 -10.39 -0.95
CA TYR A 11 3.31 -11.00 0.38
C TYR A 11 4.65 -11.61 0.82
N GLY A 12 5.27 -11.00 1.83
CA GLY A 12 6.56 -11.45 2.37
C GLY A 12 7.76 -10.62 1.90
N ASP A 13 7.50 -9.45 1.29
CA ASP A 13 8.52 -8.45 0.97
C ASP A 13 9.25 -7.94 2.24
N ARG A 14 10.21 -7.03 2.06
CA ARG A 14 11.10 -6.48 3.07
C ARG A 14 10.36 -6.08 4.33
N ALA A 15 10.58 -6.84 5.41
CA ALA A 15 9.94 -6.61 6.70
C ALA A 15 10.11 -5.18 7.24
N ALA A 16 11.29 -4.58 7.03
CA ALA A 16 11.64 -3.25 7.49
C ALA A 16 11.06 -2.09 6.64
N ALA A 17 10.47 -2.35 5.47
CA ALA A 17 10.10 -1.32 4.49
C ALA A 17 9.15 -0.26 5.05
N TRP A 18 8.12 -0.66 5.81
CA TRP A 18 7.20 0.29 6.46
C TRP A 18 7.92 1.27 7.37
N ARG A 19 8.82 0.78 8.22
CA ARG A 19 9.62 1.62 9.11
C ARG A 19 10.58 2.51 8.32
N GLU A 20 11.31 1.94 7.35
CA GLU A 20 12.24 2.67 6.48
C GLU A 20 11.54 3.85 5.78
N MET A 21 10.33 3.66 5.27
CA MET A 21 9.54 4.70 4.62
C MET A 21 8.99 5.75 5.59
N LEU A 22 8.47 5.35 6.75
CA LEU A 22 7.96 6.29 7.75
C LEU A 22 9.07 7.14 8.38
N GLU A 23 10.29 6.60 8.50
CA GLU A 23 11.44 7.32 9.05
C GLU A 23 12.14 8.19 8.00
N GLY A 24 12.09 7.80 6.72
CA GLY A 24 12.90 8.38 5.64
C GLY A 24 12.53 9.80 5.19
N GLY A 25 11.34 10.30 5.51
CA GLY A 25 10.93 11.65 5.13
C GLY A 25 9.42 11.89 5.20
N PRO A 26 8.94 13.03 4.68
CA PRO A 26 7.53 13.36 4.68
C PRO A 26 6.73 12.49 3.70
N LEU A 27 5.62 11.95 4.19
CA LEU A 27 4.62 11.22 3.43
C LEU A 27 3.24 11.69 3.92
N ASP A 28 2.25 11.73 3.04
CA ASP A 28 0.85 11.91 3.44
C ASP A 28 0.18 10.54 3.58
N VAL A 29 0.56 9.61 2.69
CA VAL A 29 0.02 8.25 2.62
C VAL A 29 1.13 7.25 2.34
N LEU A 30 1.06 6.10 3.01
CA LEU A 30 1.93 4.96 2.74
C LEU A 30 1.10 3.73 2.37
N THR A 31 1.38 3.19 1.19
CA THR A 31 0.68 2.03 0.64
C THR A 31 1.46 0.75 0.88
N GLY A 32 0.77 -0.39 0.81
CA GLY A 32 1.44 -1.68 0.68
C GLY A 32 0.62 -2.67 -0.13
N ASP A 33 1.27 -3.23 -1.15
CA ASP A 33 0.72 -4.24 -2.04
C ASP A 33 1.20 -5.66 -1.65
N TYR A 34 0.25 -6.58 -1.53
CA TYR A 34 0.44 -7.94 -1.03
C TYR A 34 -0.12 -9.02 -1.97
N LEU A 35 -0.94 -8.65 -2.96
CA LEU A 35 -1.79 -9.63 -3.64
C LEU A 35 -1.28 -10.01 -5.03
N ALA A 36 -0.58 -11.13 -5.12
CA ALA A 36 -0.37 -11.88 -6.36
C ALA A 36 -1.29 -13.10 -6.43
N GLU A 37 -1.40 -13.75 -7.60
CA GLU A 37 -2.20 -14.96 -7.81
C GLU A 37 -1.83 -16.06 -6.81
N LEU A 38 -0.53 -16.24 -6.56
CA LEU A 38 -0.03 -17.18 -5.56
C LEU A 38 -0.48 -16.81 -4.14
N THR A 39 -0.47 -15.52 -3.79
CA THR A 39 -0.97 -15.05 -2.49
C THR A 39 -2.43 -15.42 -2.32
N MET A 40 -3.27 -15.19 -3.34
CA MET A 40 -4.70 -15.51 -3.27
C MET A 40 -4.95 -17.00 -2.99
N VAL A 41 -4.15 -17.90 -3.59
CA VAL A 41 -4.20 -19.34 -3.30
C VAL A 41 -3.80 -19.66 -1.86
N ILE A 42 -2.74 -19.04 -1.35
CA ILE A 42 -2.28 -19.22 0.04
C ILE A 42 -3.37 -18.78 1.01
N LEU A 43 -3.92 -17.58 0.80
CA LEU A 43 -4.97 -17.02 1.65
C LEU A 43 -6.27 -17.85 1.57
N GLY A 44 -6.60 -18.40 0.39
CA GLY A 44 -7.74 -19.28 0.22
C GLY A 44 -7.60 -20.57 1.02
N ARG A 45 -6.41 -21.19 0.98
CA ARG A 45 -6.11 -22.38 1.80
C ARG A 45 -6.13 -22.09 3.29
N ASP A 46 -5.64 -20.92 3.71
CA ASP A 46 -5.69 -20.51 5.11
C ASP A 46 -7.14 -20.30 5.57
N ARG A 47 -7.98 -19.67 4.75
CA ARG A 47 -9.41 -19.44 5.05
C ARG A 47 -10.23 -20.73 5.11
N LEU A 48 -9.89 -21.74 4.31
CA LEU A 48 -10.50 -23.08 4.39
C LEU A 48 -10.24 -23.77 5.73
N LYS A 49 -9.06 -23.54 6.31
CA LYS A 49 -8.69 -24.11 7.62
C LYS A 49 -9.30 -23.32 8.77
N ASP A 50 -9.32 -21.99 8.64
CA ASP A 50 -9.82 -21.07 9.63
C ASP A 50 -10.60 -19.93 8.94
N PRO A 51 -11.95 -19.91 9.03
CA PRO A 51 -12.77 -18.88 8.41
C PRO A 51 -12.45 -17.44 8.84
N SER A 52 -11.80 -17.25 9.99
CA SER A 52 -11.37 -15.93 10.46
C SER A 52 -10.07 -15.44 9.81
N SER A 53 -9.36 -16.30 9.07
CA SER A 53 -8.14 -15.99 8.33
C SER A 53 -8.42 -15.48 6.91
N GLY A 54 -7.45 -15.57 6.01
CA GLY A 54 -7.57 -15.15 4.61
C GLY A 54 -7.03 -13.76 4.29
N TYR A 55 -6.18 -13.21 5.16
CA TYR A 55 -5.48 -11.94 4.98
C TYR A 55 -3.97 -12.09 5.26
N ALA A 56 -3.16 -11.13 4.80
CA ALA A 56 -1.70 -11.18 4.94
C ALA A 56 -1.26 -10.90 6.39
N ARG A 57 -0.95 -11.95 7.15
CA ARG A 57 -0.53 -11.85 8.57
C ARG A 57 0.77 -11.07 8.78
N THR A 58 1.63 -10.95 7.76
CA THR A 58 2.85 -10.13 7.85
C THR A 58 2.54 -8.65 8.01
N PHE A 59 1.49 -8.16 7.35
CA PHE A 59 1.08 -6.76 7.48
C PHE A 59 0.67 -6.43 8.91
N LEU A 60 -0.10 -7.31 9.58
CA LEU A 60 -0.47 -7.10 10.98
C LEU A 60 0.74 -6.97 11.90
N ARG A 61 1.79 -7.79 11.68
CA ARG A 61 3.06 -7.68 12.42
C ARG A 61 3.82 -6.38 12.11
N GLN A 62 3.79 -5.92 10.86
CA GLN A 62 4.39 -4.64 10.48
C GLN A 62 3.66 -3.48 11.17
N MET A 63 2.32 -3.53 11.25
CA MET A 63 1.52 -2.54 11.96
C MET A 63 1.77 -2.54 13.46
N GLU A 64 2.02 -3.69 14.09
CA GLU A 64 2.40 -3.74 15.50
C GLU A 64 3.66 -2.93 15.80
N GLN A 65 4.58 -2.83 14.83
CA GLN A 65 5.82 -2.07 14.95
C GLN A 65 5.71 -0.62 14.48
N CYS A 66 4.78 -0.31 13.58
CA CYS A 66 4.79 0.93 12.80
C CYS A 66 3.53 1.80 12.97
N LEU A 67 2.43 1.27 13.52
CA LEU A 67 1.16 2.00 13.58
C LEU A 67 1.28 3.28 14.43
N GLY A 68 1.96 3.21 15.57
CA GLY A 68 2.23 4.39 16.40
C GLY A 68 3.07 5.43 15.66
N LEU A 69 4.10 4.99 14.94
CA LEU A 69 4.95 5.90 14.15
C LEU A 69 4.16 6.55 13.01
N ALA A 70 3.29 5.82 12.32
CA ALA A 70 2.42 6.38 11.29
C ALA A 70 1.48 7.44 11.88
N ALA A 71 0.89 7.17 13.06
CA ALA A 71 0.06 8.14 13.77
C ALA A 71 0.83 9.41 14.16
N ASP A 72 2.02 9.27 14.75
CA ASP A 72 2.89 10.39 15.15
C ASP A 72 3.28 11.26 13.95
N ARG A 73 3.55 10.62 12.81
CA ARG A 73 3.90 11.29 11.54
C ARG A 73 2.68 11.78 10.76
N ARG A 74 1.45 11.48 11.22
CA ARG A 74 0.19 11.76 10.54
C ARG A 74 0.11 11.18 9.12
N VAL A 75 0.68 10.00 8.93
CA VAL A 75 0.67 9.26 7.66
C VAL A 75 -0.50 8.29 7.66
N ARG A 76 -1.38 8.39 6.66
CA ARG A 76 -2.47 7.41 6.47
C ARG A 76 -1.96 6.16 5.78
N ILE A 77 -2.58 5.03 6.05
CA ILE A 77 -2.17 3.72 5.54
C ILE A 77 -3.25 3.16 4.60
N VAL A 78 -2.85 2.67 3.43
CA VAL A 78 -3.76 1.99 2.49
C VAL A 78 -3.14 0.69 2.01
N THR A 79 -3.88 -0.42 2.08
CA THR A 79 -3.33 -1.72 1.68
C THR A 79 -4.38 -2.68 1.13
N ASN A 80 -3.96 -3.59 0.25
CA ASN A 80 -4.73 -4.77 -0.17
C ASN A 80 -4.39 -6.03 0.64
N ALA A 81 -3.68 -5.90 1.77
CA ALA A 81 -3.36 -6.99 2.69
C ALA A 81 -4.60 -7.74 3.24
N GLY A 82 -5.81 -7.17 3.08
CA GLY A 82 -7.06 -7.81 3.44
C GLY A 82 -7.34 -9.07 2.63
N GLY A 83 -6.84 -9.15 1.40
CA GLY A 83 -6.93 -10.34 0.56
C GLY A 83 -8.35 -10.88 0.45
N LEU A 84 -8.57 -12.09 0.93
CA LEU A 84 -9.89 -12.74 0.92
C LEU A 84 -10.75 -12.41 2.15
N ASN A 85 -10.24 -11.65 3.11
CA ASN A 85 -10.97 -11.27 4.32
C ASN A 85 -10.58 -9.86 4.82
N PRO A 86 -10.96 -8.79 4.09
CA PRO A 86 -10.67 -7.41 4.49
C PRO A 86 -11.28 -7.04 5.83
N ALA A 87 -12.52 -7.48 6.10
CA ALA A 87 -13.21 -7.25 7.36
C ALA A 87 -12.48 -7.90 8.55
N GLY A 88 -11.98 -9.14 8.38
CA GLY A 88 -11.20 -9.85 9.40
C GLY A 88 -9.90 -9.14 9.73
N LEU A 89 -9.16 -8.67 8.72
CA LEU A 89 -7.94 -7.88 8.96
C LEU A 89 -8.27 -6.54 9.65
N ALA A 90 -9.34 -5.85 9.24
CA ALA A 90 -9.77 -4.62 9.89
C ALA A 90 -10.10 -4.85 11.39
N ALA A 91 -10.79 -5.94 11.73
CA ALA A 91 -11.05 -6.33 13.11
C ALA A 91 -9.76 -6.63 13.90
N ALA A 92 -8.81 -7.36 13.29
CA ALA A 92 -7.51 -7.64 13.90
C ALA A 92 -6.70 -6.36 14.16
N LEU A 93 -6.72 -5.41 13.23
CA LEU A 93 -6.06 -4.11 13.40
C LEU A 93 -6.73 -3.26 14.48
N ARG A 94 -8.06 -3.29 14.61
CA ARG A 94 -8.77 -2.58 15.69
C ARG A 94 -8.35 -3.12 17.06
N SER A 95 -8.27 -4.44 17.20
CA SER A 95 -7.76 -5.08 18.42
C SER A 95 -6.30 -4.73 18.69
N LEU A 96 -5.46 -4.67 17.66
CA LEU A 96 -4.07 -4.22 17.77
C LEU A 96 -4.00 -2.76 18.24
N ALA A 97 -4.73 -1.85 17.60
CA ALA A 97 -4.75 -0.42 17.94
C ALA A 97 -5.19 -0.20 19.39
N ALA A 98 -6.26 -0.88 19.83
CA ALA A 98 -6.74 -0.84 21.21
C ALA A 98 -5.66 -1.30 22.20
N ARG A 99 -4.96 -2.40 21.89
CA ARG A 99 -3.89 -2.95 22.71
C ARG A 99 -2.65 -2.04 22.78
N LEU A 100 -2.39 -1.26 21.73
CA LEU A 100 -1.35 -0.24 21.69
C LEU A 100 -1.79 1.10 22.29
N GLY A 101 -3.06 1.26 22.67
CA GLY A 101 -3.61 2.53 23.17
C GLY A 101 -3.71 3.63 22.11
N LEU A 102 -3.78 3.26 20.82
CA LEU A 102 -3.83 4.20 19.70
C LEU A 102 -5.28 4.43 19.25
N PRO A 103 -5.80 5.67 19.27
CA PRO A 103 -7.11 5.98 18.70
C PRO A 103 -7.02 5.99 17.18
N THR A 104 -7.24 4.83 16.55
CA THR A 104 -7.10 4.64 15.10
C THR A 104 -8.44 4.28 14.46
N THR A 105 -8.86 5.05 13.46
CA THR A 105 -10.04 4.77 12.64
C THR A 105 -9.66 3.85 11.49
N ILE A 106 -10.35 2.71 11.38
CA ILE A 106 -10.03 1.66 10.39
C ILE A 106 -11.23 1.41 9.48
N GLY A 107 -11.08 1.75 8.21
CA GLY A 107 -12.03 1.44 7.14
C GLY A 107 -11.61 0.20 6.35
N TYR A 108 -12.57 -0.45 5.69
CA TYR A 108 -12.25 -1.50 4.74
C TYR A 108 -13.17 -1.50 3.52
N VAL A 109 -12.68 -2.05 2.42
CA VAL A 109 -13.41 -2.24 1.15
C VAL A 109 -13.60 -3.72 0.90
N GLU A 110 -14.84 -4.09 0.57
CA GLU A 110 -15.28 -5.45 0.23
C GLU A 110 -16.14 -5.45 -1.04
N GLY A 111 -16.65 -6.61 -1.44
CA GLY A 111 -17.46 -6.79 -2.65
C GLY A 111 -16.67 -7.29 -3.87
N ASP A 112 -15.42 -7.67 -3.67
CA ASP A 112 -14.57 -8.26 -4.70
C ASP A 112 -14.83 -9.76 -4.88
N ALA A 113 -15.27 -10.47 -3.83
CA ALA A 113 -15.51 -11.91 -3.88
C ALA A 113 -16.67 -12.29 -4.81
N LEU A 114 -16.44 -13.30 -5.65
CA LEU A 114 -17.41 -13.87 -6.58
C LEU A 114 -17.67 -15.34 -6.23
N ASP A 115 -18.92 -15.77 -6.37
CA ASP A 115 -19.27 -17.19 -6.31
C ASP A 115 -18.93 -17.85 -7.65
N HIS A 116 -17.98 -18.78 -7.65
CA HIS A 116 -17.59 -19.55 -8.82
C HIS A 116 -17.37 -21.02 -8.47
N PRO A 117 -18.32 -21.91 -8.81
CA PRO A 117 -18.20 -23.33 -8.51
C PRO A 117 -16.89 -23.93 -9.02
N GLY A 118 -16.15 -24.59 -8.14
CA GLY A 118 -14.88 -25.25 -8.47
C GLY A 118 -13.63 -24.36 -8.37
N ALA A 119 -13.76 -23.05 -8.17
CA ALA A 119 -12.63 -22.21 -7.82
C ALA A 119 -12.38 -22.22 -6.29
N LEU A 120 -11.11 -22.22 -5.90
CA LEU A 120 -10.71 -21.99 -4.50
C LEU A 120 -11.04 -20.56 -4.05
N ALA A 121 -10.82 -19.60 -4.94
CA ALA A 121 -11.15 -18.19 -4.77
C ALA A 121 -11.39 -17.57 -6.15
N ALA A 122 -12.40 -16.72 -6.26
CA ALA A 122 -12.67 -15.90 -7.44
C ALA A 122 -12.94 -14.48 -6.95
N ASN A 123 -12.17 -13.51 -7.47
CA ASN A 123 -12.26 -12.12 -7.02
C ASN A 123 -12.18 -11.18 -8.23
N ALA A 124 -13.09 -10.21 -8.29
CA ALA A 124 -13.03 -9.09 -9.20
C ALA A 124 -12.01 -8.06 -8.72
N TYR A 125 -11.29 -7.44 -9.65
CA TYR A 125 -10.48 -6.27 -9.33
C TYR A 125 -11.39 -5.05 -9.17
N LEU A 126 -11.54 -4.57 -7.93
CA LEU A 126 -12.24 -3.32 -7.65
C LEU A 126 -11.36 -2.09 -7.97
N GLY A 127 -12.00 -0.94 -8.11
CA GLY A 127 -11.33 0.34 -8.34
C GLY A 127 -11.12 1.17 -7.06
N ALA A 128 -10.60 2.38 -7.25
CA ALA A 128 -10.12 3.26 -6.19
C ALA A 128 -11.20 3.98 -5.33
N PHE A 129 -12.44 4.08 -5.81
CA PHE A 129 -13.47 4.91 -5.13
C PHE A 129 -13.90 4.37 -3.76
N GLY A 130 -13.81 3.05 -3.53
CA GLY A 130 -14.03 2.48 -2.19
C GLY A 130 -13.00 2.99 -1.18
N ILE A 131 -11.72 2.99 -1.59
CA ILE A 131 -10.61 3.52 -0.78
C ILE A 131 -10.83 5.00 -0.50
N ALA A 132 -11.16 5.79 -1.54
CA ALA A 132 -11.41 7.21 -1.41
C ALA A 132 -12.55 7.52 -0.43
N SER A 133 -13.62 6.72 -0.47
CA SER A 133 -14.76 6.85 0.44
C SER A 133 -14.34 6.62 1.90
N CYS A 134 -13.54 5.58 2.18
CA CYS A 134 -13.02 5.34 3.52
C CYS A 134 -12.14 6.50 4.02
N LEU A 135 -11.23 7.00 3.18
CA LEU A 135 -10.34 8.12 3.55
C LEU A 135 -11.10 9.43 3.78
N THR A 136 -12.11 9.70 2.95
CA THR A 136 -12.99 10.87 3.09
C THR A 136 -13.81 10.80 4.38
N ALA A 137 -14.21 9.60 4.80
CA ALA A 137 -14.87 9.35 6.08
C ALA A 137 -13.92 9.43 7.30
N GLY A 138 -12.63 9.74 7.10
CA GLY A 138 -11.66 9.94 8.18
C GLY A 138 -10.90 8.68 8.61
N ALA A 139 -10.85 7.63 7.77
CA ALA A 139 -10.03 6.47 8.08
C ALA A 139 -8.52 6.81 8.10
N ASP A 140 -7.83 6.38 9.17
CA ASP A 140 -6.38 6.43 9.30
C ASP A 140 -5.73 5.24 8.58
N VAL A 141 -6.42 4.09 8.60
CA VAL A 141 -6.03 2.86 7.92
C VAL A 141 -7.18 2.37 7.04
N VAL A 142 -6.90 2.10 5.77
CA VAL A 142 -7.84 1.47 4.83
C VAL A 142 -7.31 0.12 4.39
N VAL A 143 -8.11 -0.92 4.60
CA VAL A 143 -7.82 -2.29 4.18
C VAL A 143 -8.73 -2.69 3.04
N THR A 144 -8.20 -3.31 2.00
CA THR A 144 -8.98 -3.76 0.85
C THR A 144 -8.74 -5.23 0.57
N GLY A 145 -9.68 -5.84 -0.16
CA GLY A 145 -9.49 -7.12 -0.82
C GLY A 145 -8.77 -6.94 -2.16
N ARG A 146 -9.26 -7.60 -3.22
CA ARG A 146 -8.73 -7.42 -4.57
C ARG A 146 -9.17 -6.06 -5.15
N VAL A 147 -8.22 -5.15 -5.26
CA VAL A 147 -8.31 -3.90 -6.04
C VAL A 147 -7.24 -3.94 -7.13
N THR A 148 -7.32 -3.08 -8.15
CA THR A 148 -6.15 -2.84 -9.00
C THR A 148 -5.03 -2.24 -8.16
N ASP A 149 -3.79 -2.62 -8.41
CA ASP A 149 -2.66 -2.25 -7.54
C ASP A 149 -2.48 -0.72 -7.52
N ALA A 150 -2.57 -0.07 -8.69
CA ALA A 150 -2.65 1.38 -8.83
C ALA A 150 -3.78 2.04 -8.02
N SER A 151 -4.90 1.35 -7.72
CA SER A 151 -5.97 1.92 -6.90
C SER A 151 -5.54 2.28 -5.48
N LEU A 152 -4.48 1.64 -4.96
CA LEU A 152 -3.89 1.99 -3.67
C LEU A 152 -3.33 3.43 -3.66
N VAL A 153 -2.93 3.95 -4.83
CA VAL A 153 -2.42 5.32 -5.01
C VAL A 153 -3.52 6.26 -5.51
N VAL A 154 -4.37 5.80 -6.43
CA VAL A 154 -5.48 6.60 -6.97
C VAL A 154 -6.51 6.92 -5.89
N GLY A 155 -6.82 5.99 -4.98
CA GLY A 155 -7.82 6.18 -3.92
C GLY A 155 -7.51 7.38 -3.00
N PRO A 156 -6.28 7.47 -2.46
CA PRO A 156 -5.87 8.65 -1.71
C PRO A 156 -5.81 9.94 -2.52
N ALA A 157 -5.40 9.89 -3.80
CA ALA A 157 -5.42 11.07 -4.66
C ALA A 157 -6.86 11.60 -4.86
N ILE A 158 -7.81 10.72 -5.14
CA ILE A 158 -9.25 11.05 -5.22
C ILE A 158 -9.71 11.71 -3.92
N ALA A 159 -9.44 11.09 -2.76
CA ALA A 159 -9.88 11.62 -1.47
C ALA A 159 -9.26 13.00 -1.14
N HIS A 160 -8.02 13.23 -1.57
CA HIS A 160 -7.31 14.49 -1.31
C HIS A 160 -7.76 15.63 -2.22
N PHE A 161 -7.99 15.37 -3.51
CA PHE A 161 -8.38 16.40 -4.47
C PHE A 161 -9.89 16.53 -4.67
N GLY A 162 -10.68 15.59 -4.14
CA GLY A 162 -12.13 15.57 -4.33
C GLY A 162 -12.55 15.22 -5.74
N TRP A 163 -11.72 14.49 -6.49
CA TRP A 163 -12.04 14.09 -7.86
C TRP A 163 -13.27 13.19 -7.91
N THR A 164 -14.01 13.34 -8.99
CA THR A 164 -15.17 12.56 -9.36
C THR A 164 -14.80 11.55 -10.44
N ARG A 165 -15.78 10.76 -10.90
CA ARG A 165 -15.58 9.82 -12.01
C ARG A 165 -15.38 10.52 -13.36
N ASP A 166 -15.71 11.79 -13.44
CA ASP A 166 -15.63 12.57 -14.68
C ASP A 166 -14.29 13.28 -14.85
N ASP A 167 -13.43 13.30 -13.81
CA ASP A 167 -12.09 13.89 -13.83
C ASP A 167 -11.06 12.96 -14.50
N LEU A 168 -11.35 12.52 -15.72
CA LEU A 168 -10.65 11.42 -16.40
C LEU A 168 -9.16 11.66 -16.59
N ASP A 169 -8.73 12.87 -16.93
CA ASP A 169 -7.31 13.19 -17.12
C ASP A 169 -6.53 13.06 -15.82
N ALA A 170 -7.09 13.59 -14.73
CA ALA A 170 -6.51 13.50 -13.40
C ALA A 170 -6.45 12.04 -12.91
N LEU A 171 -7.53 11.29 -13.10
CA LEU A 171 -7.59 9.87 -12.78
C LEU A 171 -6.55 9.06 -13.59
N ALA A 172 -6.42 9.33 -14.89
CA ALA A 172 -5.44 8.67 -15.74
C ALA A 172 -4.01 8.95 -15.29
N GLY A 173 -3.68 10.21 -14.99
CA GLY A 173 -2.38 10.59 -14.45
C GLY A 173 -2.05 9.90 -13.13
N ALA A 174 -3.00 9.87 -12.20
CA ALA A 174 -2.85 9.15 -10.93
C ALA A 174 -2.73 7.63 -11.12
N THR A 175 -3.41 7.04 -12.11
CA THR A 175 -3.25 5.62 -12.45
C THR A 175 -1.84 5.32 -12.94
N VAL A 176 -1.27 6.18 -13.79
CA VAL A 176 0.13 6.05 -14.23
C VAL A 176 1.08 6.12 -13.03
N ALA A 177 0.90 7.11 -12.14
CA ALA A 177 1.70 7.21 -10.93
C ALA A 177 1.58 5.96 -10.05
N GLY A 178 0.36 5.43 -9.87
CA GLY A 178 0.11 4.20 -9.14
C GLY A 178 0.85 2.99 -9.72
N HIS A 179 0.80 2.83 -11.04
CA HIS A 179 1.48 1.74 -11.73
C HIS A 179 3.02 1.82 -11.66
N VAL A 180 3.58 3.02 -11.50
CA VAL A 180 5.01 3.20 -11.25
C VAL A 180 5.39 2.87 -9.80
N LEU A 181 4.46 3.07 -8.86
CA LEU A 181 4.69 2.85 -7.42
C LEU A 181 4.49 1.39 -6.98
N GLU A 182 3.64 0.64 -7.67
CA GLU A 182 3.38 -0.77 -7.37
C GLU A 182 4.59 -1.68 -7.68
N CYS A 183 4.46 -2.98 -7.43
CA CYS A 183 5.53 -3.97 -7.64
C CYS A 183 6.85 -3.72 -6.85
N GLY A 184 6.82 -2.90 -5.80
CA GLY A 184 7.93 -2.73 -4.85
C GLY A 184 8.94 -1.66 -5.26
N THR A 185 10.20 -2.04 -5.48
CA THR A 185 11.31 -1.09 -5.69
C THR A 185 11.71 -0.92 -7.17
N GLN A 186 10.89 -1.38 -8.11
CA GLN A 186 11.27 -1.49 -9.52
C GLN A 186 11.66 -0.14 -10.14
N ALA A 187 10.83 0.89 -9.95
CA ALA A 187 11.06 2.24 -10.48
C ALA A 187 12.27 2.96 -9.86
N THR A 188 12.83 2.41 -8.79
CA THR A 188 13.86 3.04 -7.95
C THR A 188 15.14 2.20 -7.83
N GLY A 189 15.36 1.32 -8.82
CA GLY A 189 16.58 0.54 -8.99
C GLY A 189 16.39 -0.97 -8.84
N GLY A 190 15.22 -1.44 -8.41
CA GLY A 190 14.92 -2.86 -8.22
C GLY A 190 14.81 -3.67 -9.51
N ASN A 191 14.59 -3.02 -10.66
CA ASN A 191 14.54 -3.66 -11.98
C ASN A 191 15.64 -3.14 -12.93
N PHE A 192 16.75 -2.62 -12.39
CA PHE A 192 17.84 -2.07 -13.19
C PHE A 192 18.86 -3.17 -13.54
N SER A 193 19.02 -3.47 -14.83
CA SER A 193 19.89 -4.57 -15.30
C SER A 193 21.36 -4.38 -14.93
N PHE A 194 21.82 -3.13 -14.76
CA PHE A 194 23.19 -2.81 -14.34
C PHE A 194 23.26 -2.53 -12.83
N PHE A 195 22.57 -3.35 -12.01
CA PHE A 195 22.45 -3.14 -10.56
C PHE A 195 23.80 -3.01 -9.82
N THR A 196 24.89 -3.54 -10.40
CA THR A 196 26.26 -3.36 -9.87
C THR A 196 26.79 -1.94 -9.97
N GLU A 197 26.20 -1.09 -10.81
CA GLU A 197 26.55 0.33 -10.95
C GLU A 197 25.83 1.22 -9.92
N LEU A 198 24.85 0.67 -9.18
CA LEU A 198 24.18 1.41 -8.11
C LEU A 198 25.15 1.63 -6.93
N PRO A 199 25.02 2.74 -6.17
CA PRO A 199 25.96 3.10 -5.11
C PRO A 199 26.20 2.03 -4.02
N ASP A 200 25.22 1.16 -3.76
CA ASP A 200 25.30 0.04 -2.82
C ASP A 200 25.36 -1.34 -3.50
N GLY A 201 25.57 -1.35 -4.82
CA GLY A 201 25.49 -2.54 -5.66
C GLY A 201 24.08 -3.12 -5.77
N GLY A 202 23.04 -2.31 -5.59
CA GLY A 202 21.64 -2.71 -5.75
C GLY A 202 21.13 -3.59 -4.61
N ARG A 203 21.82 -3.64 -3.48
CA ARG A 203 21.46 -4.51 -2.34
C ARG A 203 20.22 -4.03 -1.62
N ARG A 204 19.99 -2.72 -1.59
CA ARG A 204 18.93 -2.09 -0.79
C ARG A 204 18.27 -0.93 -1.55
N PRO A 205 17.64 -1.20 -2.70
CA PRO A 205 16.88 -0.17 -3.41
C PRO A 205 15.79 0.39 -2.48
N GLY A 206 15.58 1.71 -2.54
CA GLY A 206 14.52 2.39 -1.78
C GLY A 206 13.18 2.20 -2.46
N PHE A 207 12.06 2.33 -1.75
CA PHE A 207 10.74 2.31 -2.38
C PHE A 207 10.39 3.66 -3.01
N PRO A 208 9.57 3.66 -4.07
CA PRO A 208 9.13 4.87 -4.75
C PRO A 208 8.14 5.70 -3.93
N ILE A 209 8.14 6.99 -4.23
CA ILE A 209 7.21 8.01 -3.73
C ILE A 209 6.71 8.78 -4.95
N ALA A 210 5.39 8.97 -5.05
CA ALA A 210 4.77 9.87 -6.01
C ALA A 210 4.37 11.16 -5.31
N GLU A 211 4.81 12.29 -5.86
CA GLU A 211 4.25 13.60 -5.56
C GLU A 211 3.17 13.89 -6.61
N VAL A 212 1.90 13.61 -6.29
CA VAL A 212 0.77 13.75 -7.22
C VAL A 212 0.14 15.13 -7.09
N HIS A 213 -0.14 15.79 -8.22
CA HIS A 213 -0.74 17.12 -8.31
C HIS A 213 -2.23 17.06 -8.68
N ALA A 214 -2.93 18.19 -8.53
CA ALA A 214 -4.38 18.27 -8.68
C ALA A 214 -4.88 18.03 -10.12
N ASP A 215 -3.99 18.15 -11.11
CA ASP A 215 -4.23 17.86 -12.52
C ASP A 215 -3.87 16.41 -12.91
N GLY A 216 -3.46 15.57 -11.94
CA GLY A 216 -3.01 14.19 -12.15
C GLY A 216 -1.55 14.05 -12.55
N SER A 217 -0.82 15.14 -12.80
CA SER A 217 0.62 15.06 -13.04
C SER A 217 1.36 14.60 -11.78
N SER A 218 2.51 13.95 -11.96
CA SER A 218 3.28 13.42 -10.83
C SER A 218 4.79 13.44 -11.04
N LEU A 219 5.53 13.68 -9.95
CA LEU A 219 6.96 13.41 -9.86
C LEU A 219 7.19 12.10 -9.09
N ILE A 220 7.97 11.19 -9.68
CA ILE A 220 8.39 9.95 -9.03
C ILE A 220 9.77 10.16 -8.42
N THR A 221 9.87 9.91 -7.12
CA THR A 221 11.08 10.09 -6.32
C THR A 221 11.25 8.93 -5.34
N LYS A 222 12.25 9.02 -4.47
CA LYS A 222 12.48 8.11 -3.34
C LYS A 222 13.16 8.88 -2.23
N HIS A 223 13.12 8.35 -1.01
CA HIS A 223 13.89 8.95 0.08
C HIS A 223 15.38 9.07 -0.29
N PRO A 224 16.05 10.14 0.17
CA PRO A 224 17.49 10.25 0.01
C PRO A 224 18.17 9.04 0.67
N ALA A 225 19.30 8.61 0.12
CA ALA A 225 20.09 7.57 0.74
C ALA A 225 20.46 7.98 2.18
N PRO A 226 20.41 7.07 3.17
CA PRO A 226 20.88 7.36 4.52
C PRO A 226 22.28 7.97 4.46
N ALA A 227 22.58 8.96 5.30
CA ALA A 227 23.84 9.71 5.29
C ALA A 227 25.11 8.88 5.62
N ALA A 228 25.02 7.55 5.64
CA ALA A 228 26.16 6.66 5.77
C ALA A 228 26.64 6.20 4.37
N ARG A 229 27.71 6.85 3.89
CA ARG A 229 28.59 6.49 2.76
C ARG A 229 28.03 6.73 1.34
N SER A 230 27.83 7.99 0.98
CA SER A 230 27.99 8.43 -0.42
C SER A 230 29.04 9.54 -0.50
N PRO A 231 30.15 9.37 -1.24
CA PRO A 231 31.09 10.46 -1.52
C PRO A 231 30.57 11.45 -2.57
N TRP A 232 29.33 11.30 -3.06
CA TRP A 232 28.79 12.14 -4.13
C TRP A 232 27.64 13.01 -3.63
N ARG A 233 28.00 14.21 -3.17
CA ARG A 233 27.17 15.42 -3.30
C ARG A 233 27.60 16.11 -4.60
N ARG A 234 26.70 16.22 -5.57
CA ARG A 234 26.66 17.32 -6.55
C ARG A 234 25.20 17.62 -6.84
#